data_AF-A0AAV2RMN8-F1
#
_entry.id   AF-A0AAV2RMN8-F1
#
_cell.length_a   1.000
_cell.length_b   1.000
_cell.length_c   1.000
_cell.angle_alpha   90.00
_cell.angle_beta   90.00
_cell.angle_gamma   90.00
#
_symmetry.space_group_name_H-M   'P 1'
#
loop_
_entity.id
_entity.type
_entity.pdbx_description
1 polymer ?
#
loop_
_entity_poly.entity_id
_entity_poly.type
_entity_poly.pdbx_seq_one_letter_code
_entity_poly.pdbx_strand_id
1 'polypeptide(L)'
;RSGSVHGQTFTIMKFAVKTLINSLGENDYINVAAFNESTEWVTNCTEPLVQATQANKKILFEAIDGLTDGGMASYMNALEFAYSAFKEFEEIRDAEEGQGANCHKVIMMFSDGGTDWPAEVLEQ
;
A
#
# COMPACT_ATOMS: atom_id res chain seq x y z
N ARG A 1 -3.78 3.06 -9.74
CA ARG A 1 -3.18 2.98 -11.09
C ARG A 1 -4.23 3.00 -12.20
N SER A 2 -5.38 3.66 -12.01
CA SER A 2 -6.38 3.85 -13.07
C SER A 2 -5.81 4.68 -14.23
N GLY A 3 -6.43 4.61 -15.41
CA GLY A 3 -6.03 5.45 -16.55
C GLY A 3 -6.19 6.96 -16.29
N SER A 4 -6.97 7.36 -15.28
CA SER A 4 -7.15 8.77 -14.90
C SER A 4 -5.85 9.44 -14.47
N VAL A 5 -4.93 8.69 -13.84
CA VAL A 5 -3.67 9.24 -13.33
C VAL A 5 -2.59 9.41 -14.40
N HIS A 6 -2.87 9.10 -15.67
CA HIS A 6 -1.86 9.05 -16.73
C HIS A 6 -0.94 10.29 -16.80
N GLY A 7 0.35 10.06 -17.08
CA GLY A 7 1.34 11.13 -17.32
C GLY A 7 1.92 11.75 -16.04
N GLN A 8 1.84 13.09 -15.93
CA GLN A 8 2.49 13.84 -14.84
C GLN A 8 1.90 13.50 -13.47
N THR A 9 0.58 13.31 -13.40
CA THR A 9 -0.13 12.95 -12.16
C THR A 9 0.43 11.66 -11.57
N PHE A 10 0.59 10.61 -12.39
CA PHE A 10 1.17 9.36 -11.94
C PHE A 10 2.63 9.50 -11.50
N THR A 11 3.40 10.33 -12.20
CA THR A 11 4.79 10.63 -11.82
C THR A 11 4.87 11.30 -10.44
N ILE A 12 3.99 12.27 -10.18
CA ILE A 12 3.90 12.96 -8.88
C ILE A 12 3.44 11.99 -7.78
N MET A 13 2.47 11.11 -8.06
CA MET A 13 2.03 10.10 -7.10
C MET A 13 3.15 9.13 -6.72
N LYS A 14 3.88 8.60 -7.70
CA LYS A 14 5.06 7.76 -7.45
C LYS A 14 6.07 8.47 -6.57
N PHE A 15 6.33 9.75 -6.84
CA PHE A 15 7.24 10.56 -6.03
C PHE A 15 6.73 10.74 -4.59
N ALA A 16 5.44 11.03 -4.42
CA ALA A 16 4.82 11.21 -3.11
C ALA A 16 4.86 9.93 -2.26
N VAL A 17 4.52 8.78 -2.86
CA VAL A 17 4.60 7.47 -2.21
C VAL A 17 6.05 7.16 -1.78
N LYS A 18 7.02 7.36 -2.68
CA LYS A 18 8.45 7.14 -2.34
C LYS A 18 8.93 8.08 -1.22
N THR A 19 8.47 9.33 -1.23
CA THR A 19 8.80 10.31 -0.18
C THR A 19 8.24 9.88 1.18
N LEU A 20 7.00 9.39 1.22
CA LEU A 20 6.38 8.85 2.42
C LEU A 20 7.15 7.64 2.94
N ILE A 21 7.43 6.65 2.09
CA ILE A 21 8.21 5.45 2.48
C ILE A 21 9.58 5.84 3.03
N ASN A 22 10.23 6.86 2.44
CA ASN A 22 11.52 7.34 2.92
C ASN A 22 11.46 7.97 4.32
N SER A 23 10.31 8.50 4.73
CA SER A 23 10.12 9.16 6.03
C SER A 23 9.98 8.21 7.21
N LEU A 24 9.74 6.92 6.94
CA LEU A 24 9.52 5.91 7.96
C LEU A 24 10.83 5.46 8.62
N GLY A 25 10.78 5.17 9.91
CA GLY A 25 11.90 4.62 10.67
C GLY A 25 12.07 3.12 10.44
N GLU A 26 13.21 2.56 10.85
CA GLU A 26 13.48 1.11 10.70
C GLU A 26 12.56 0.23 11.56
N ASN A 27 11.91 0.78 12.59
CA ASN A 27 10.95 0.04 13.42
C ASN A 27 9.52 0.03 12.85
N ASP A 28 9.29 0.73 11.74
CA ASP A 28 7.99 0.76 11.07
C ASP A 28 7.83 -0.46 10.14
N TYR A 29 6.59 -0.85 9.90
CA TYR A 29 6.23 -1.93 8.97
C TYR A 29 5.38 -1.38 7.84
N ILE A 30 5.71 -1.78 6.61
CA ILE A 30 5.12 -1.26 5.38
C ILE A 30 4.93 -2.32 4.32
N ASN A 31 3.95 -2.07 3.48
CA ASN A 31 3.86 -2.64 2.15
C ASN A 31 3.15 -1.64 1.24
N VAL A 32 3.20 -1.87 -0.07
CA VAL A 32 2.59 -1.00 -1.06
C VAL A 32 1.77 -1.86 -2.01
N ALA A 33 0.49 -1.56 -2.11
CA ALA A 33 -0.41 -2.16 -3.09
C ALA A 33 -0.73 -1.16 -4.19
N ALA A 34 -0.82 -1.65 -5.43
CA ALA A 34 -1.37 -0.90 -6.55
C ALA A 34 -2.77 -1.43 -6.86
N PHE A 35 -3.71 -0.51 -7.10
CA PHE A 35 -5.09 -0.87 -7.42
C PHE A 35 -5.59 -0.22 -8.70
N ASN A 36 -6.35 -0.97 -9.48
CA ASN A 36 -7.27 -0.50 -10.51
C ASN A 36 -8.56 -1.32 -10.36
N GLU A 37 -8.86 -2.20 -11.32
CA GLU A 37 -9.99 -3.13 -11.25
C GLU A 37 -9.68 -4.26 -10.25
N SER A 38 -8.39 -4.58 -10.09
CA SER A 38 -7.86 -5.46 -9.06
C SER A 38 -6.88 -4.72 -8.14
N THR A 39 -6.64 -5.29 -6.96
CA THR A 39 -5.61 -4.82 -6.02
C THR A 39 -4.53 -5.89 -5.88
N GLU A 40 -3.26 -5.50 -6.00
CA GLU A 40 -2.13 -6.40 -5.85
C GLU A 40 -0.94 -5.70 -5.18
N TRP A 41 -0.11 -6.47 -4.49
CA TRP A 41 1.17 -5.98 -3.98
C TRP A 41 2.08 -5.57 -5.14
N VAL A 42 2.82 -4.48 -4.97
CA VAL A 42 3.78 -4.03 -6.00
C VAL A 42 5.03 -4.93 -6.05
N THR A 43 5.26 -5.71 -4.99
CA THR A 43 6.32 -6.72 -4.89
C THR A 43 5.72 -8.11 -4.78
N ASN A 44 6.50 -9.14 -5.15
CA ASN A 44 6.11 -10.55 -4.98
C ASN A 44 6.37 -11.07 -3.54
N CYS A 45 6.41 -10.19 -2.55
CA CYS A 45 6.66 -10.59 -1.15
C CYS A 45 5.48 -11.40 -0.61
N THR A 46 5.77 -12.44 0.18
CA THR A 46 4.77 -13.32 0.77
C THR A 46 4.17 -12.78 2.06
N GLU A 47 4.84 -11.83 2.71
CA GLU A 47 4.38 -11.25 3.97
C GLU A 47 3.46 -10.03 3.72
N PRO A 48 2.42 -9.83 4.54
CA PRO A 48 1.47 -8.74 4.38
C PRO A 48 2.12 -7.37 4.61
N LEU A 49 3.00 -7.23 5.61
CA LEU A 49 3.81 -6.04 5.87
C LEU A 49 5.24 -6.43 6.23
N VAL A 50 6.22 -5.70 5.69
CA VAL A 50 7.65 -5.93 5.94
C VAL A 50 8.26 -4.75 6.69
N GLN A 51 9.32 -4.99 7.46
CA GLN A 51 10.03 -3.93 8.17
C GLN A 51 10.62 -2.90 7.18
N ALA A 52 10.53 -1.61 7.51
CA ALA A 52 10.99 -0.50 6.67
C ALA A 52 12.52 -0.30 6.74
N THR A 53 13.28 -1.38 6.55
CA THR A 53 14.74 -1.33 6.42
C THR A 53 15.15 -0.62 5.13
N GLN A 54 16.38 -0.08 5.08
CA GLN A 54 16.90 0.56 3.87
C GLN A 54 16.88 -0.37 2.64
N ALA A 55 17.07 -1.68 2.84
CA ALA A 55 16.99 -2.68 1.79
C ALA A 55 15.56 -2.86 1.27
N ASN A 56 14.58 -3.02 2.16
CA ASN A 56 13.17 -3.21 1.78
C ASN A 56 12.61 -1.95 1.11
N LYS A 57 12.95 -0.76 1.60
CA LYS A 57 12.58 0.51 0.96
C LYS A 57 13.09 0.60 -0.48
N LYS A 58 14.33 0.17 -0.73
CA LYS A 58 14.91 0.17 -2.08
C LYS A 58 14.14 -0.75 -3.03
N ILE A 59 13.77 -1.94 -2.59
CA ILE A 59 12.96 -2.90 -3.38
C ILE A 59 11.60 -2.29 -3.71
N LEU A 60 10.94 -1.65 -2.73
CA LEU A 60 9.67 -0.98 -2.95
C LEU A 60 9.80 0.19 -3.95
N PHE A 61 10.90 0.96 -3.91
CA PHE A 61 11.13 2.05 -4.86
C PHE A 61 11.24 1.55 -6.30
N GLU A 62 12.03 0.50 -6.51
CA GLU A 62 12.19 -0.13 -7.82
C GLU A 62 10.86 -0.68 -8.35
N ALA A 63 10.07 -1.32 -7.47
CA ALA A 63 8.73 -1.79 -7.80
C ALA A 63 7.76 -0.65 -8.18
N ILE A 64 7.75 0.45 -7.40
CA ILE A 64 6.91 1.63 -7.68
C ILE A 64 7.29 2.27 -9.01
N ASP A 65 8.59 2.36 -9.32
CA ASP A 65 9.06 2.92 -10.59
C ASP A 65 8.59 2.08 -11.79
N GLY A 66 8.54 0.76 -11.64
CA GLY A 66 8.04 -0.18 -12.64
C GLY A 66 6.51 -0.17 -12.89
N LEU A 67 5.71 0.48 -12.03
CA LEU A 67 4.26 0.51 -12.20
C LEU A 67 3.84 1.24 -13.48
N THR A 68 2.76 0.76 -14.10
CA THR A 68 2.07 1.40 -15.22
C THR A 68 0.64 1.76 -14.82
N ASP A 69 0.06 2.76 -15.49
CA ASP A 69 -1.34 3.14 -15.33
C ASP A 69 -2.24 2.42 -16.36
N GLY A 70 -3.51 2.22 -15.99
CA GLY A 70 -4.52 1.59 -16.83
C GLY A 70 -5.72 1.05 -16.05
N GLY A 71 -6.86 0.91 -16.74
CA GLY A 71 -8.11 0.39 -16.16
C GLY A 71 -8.86 1.41 -15.29
N MET A 72 -9.92 0.94 -14.64
CA MET A 72 -10.78 1.72 -13.74
C MET A 72 -10.37 1.54 -12.28
N ALA A 73 -10.51 2.55 -11.42
CA ALA A 73 -10.18 2.43 -9.99
C ALA A 73 -11.33 1.81 -9.19
N SER A 74 -11.04 0.80 -8.35
CA SER A 74 -11.97 0.27 -7.35
C SER A 74 -11.44 0.53 -5.93
N TYR A 75 -12.05 1.51 -5.25
CA TYR A 75 -11.68 1.89 -3.88
C TYR A 75 -12.08 0.85 -2.84
N MET A 76 -13.23 0.20 -3.05
CA MET A 76 -13.72 -0.88 -2.18
C MET A 76 -12.72 -2.04 -2.14
N ASN A 77 -12.33 -2.56 -3.31
CA ASN A 77 -11.35 -3.66 -3.40
C ASN A 77 -10.00 -3.27 -2.79
N ALA A 78 -9.57 -2.01 -2.94
CA ALA A 78 -8.31 -1.53 -2.38
C ALA A 78 -8.34 -1.49 -0.84
N LEU A 79 -9.44 -1.01 -0.26
CA LEU A 79 -9.58 -0.94 1.19
C LEU A 79 -9.76 -2.32 1.81
N GLU A 80 -10.62 -3.18 1.26
CA GLU A 80 -10.80 -4.56 1.75
C GLU A 80 -9.48 -5.35 1.74
N PHE A 81 -8.69 -5.18 0.68
CA PHE A 81 -7.36 -5.77 0.59
C PHE A 81 -6.43 -5.24 1.70
N ALA A 82 -6.41 -3.93 1.93
CA ALA A 82 -5.59 -3.32 2.97
C ALA A 82 -6.01 -3.75 4.40
N TYR A 83 -7.31 -3.84 4.68
CA TYR A 83 -7.81 -4.34 5.96
C TYR A 83 -7.42 -5.81 6.18
N SER A 84 -7.54 -6.63 5.13
CA SER A 84 -7.14 -8.04 5.18
C SER A 84 -5.64 -8.19 5.47
N ALA A 85 -4.80 -7.35 4.86
CA ALA A 85 -3.36 -7.34 5.12
C ALA A 85 -3.02 -6.98 6.58
N PHE A 86 -3.71 -6.00 7.18
CA PHE A 86 -3.53 -5.70 8.61
C PHE A 86 -3.94 -6.88 9.50
N LYS A 87 -5.06 -7.52 9.19
CA LYS A 87 -5.53 -8.69 9.95
C LYS A 87 -4.51 -9.84 9.88
N GLU A 88 -4.02 -10.16 8.69
CA GLU A 88 -2.99 -11.20 8.51
C GLU A 88 -1.70 -10.86 9.26
N PHE A 89 -1.27 -9.59 9.21
CA PHE A 89 -0.09 -9.13 9.94
C PHE A 89 -0.25 -9.27 11.47
N GLU A 90 -1.46 -9.00 12.00
CA GLU A 90 -1.76 -9.19 13.41
C GLU A 90 -1.75 -10.67 13.81
N GLU A 91 -2.30 -11.55 12.97
CA GLU A 91 -2.27 -13.00 13.20
C GLU A 91 -0.83 -13.54 13.24
N ILE A 92 0.05 -13.06 12.35
CA ILE A 92 1.47 -13.44 12.35
C ILE A 92 2.17 -12.93 13.62
N ARG A 93 1.97 -11.66 13.99
CA ARG A 93 2.54 -11.07 15.22
C ARG A 93 2.11 -11.85 16.46
N ASP A 94 0.84 -12.21 16.56
CA ASP A 94 0.30 -12.87 17.74
C ASP A 94 0.77 -14.34 17.83
N ALA A 95 1.15 -14.95 16.70
CA ALA A 95 1.71 -16.29 16.62
C ALA A 95 3.23 -16.34 16.89
N GLU A 96 3.98 -15.28 16.58
CA GLU A 96 5.44 -15.23 16.72
C GLU A 96 5.91 -14.10 17.66
N GLU A 97 6.44 -14.46 18.83
CA GLU A 97 6.99 -13.48 19.78
C GLU A 97 8.12 -12.66 19.14
N GLY A 98 7.94 -11.34 19.08
CA GLY A 98 8.94 -10.38 18.61
C GLY A 98 8.85 -10.02 17.13
N GLN A 99 7.86 -10.52 16.39
CA GLN A 99 7.57 -10.05 15.04
C GLN A 99 6.53 -8.93 15.04
N GLY A 100 6.69 -7.90 14.19
CA GLY A 100 5.68 -6.88 13.94
C GLY A 100 5.78 -5.61 14.81
N ALA A 101 4.82 -4.71 14.65
CA ALA A 101 4.70 -3.47 15.43
C ALA A 101 3.31 -3.34 16.07
N ASN A 102 3.25 -2.97 17.34
CA ASN A 102 2.00 -2.65 18.04
C ASN A 102 1.81 -1.12 18.18
N CYS A 103 1.96 -0.41 17.07
CA CYS A 103 1.91 1.05 16.99
C CYS A 103 0.65 1.52 16.23
N HIS A 104 0.68 2.78 15.76
CA HIS A 104 -0.35 3.32 14.90
C HIS A 104 -0.51 2.49 13.61
N LYS A 105 -1.76 2.14 13.29
CA LYS A 105 -2.14 1.49 12.03
C LYS A 105 -2.71 2.55 11.10
N VAL A 106 -2.14 2.72 9.93
CA VAL A 106 -2.55 3.75 8.97
C VAL A 106 -2.58 3.16 7.56
N ILE A 107 -3.70 3.36 6.86
CA ILE A 107 -3.81 3.13 5.42
C ILE A 107 -3.71 4.51 4.74
N MET A 108 -2.73 4.70 3.87
CA MET A 108 -2.59 5.92 3.08
C MET A 108 -2.84 5.62 1.60
N MET A 109 -3.82 6.32 1.02
CA MET A 109 -4.29 6.10 -0.34
C MET A 109 -3.98 7.31 -1.22
N PHE A 110 -3.38 7.07 -2.38
CA PHE A 110 -3.04 8.08 -3.37
C PHE A 110 -3.95 7.92 -4.60
N SER A 111 -4.73 8.95 -4.90
CA SER A 111 -5.63 8.98 -6.06
C SER A 111 -5.81 10.41 -6.57
N ASP A 112 -6.19 10.57 -7.84
CA ASP A 112 -6.45 11.85 -8.51
C ASP A 112 -7.91 12.30 -8.39
N GLY A 113 -8.77 11.43 -7.89
CA GLY A 113 -10.19 11.68 -7.67
C GLY A 113 -10.99 10.39 -7.78
N GLY A 114 -12.15 10.35 -7.13
CA GLY A 114 -13.06 9.21 -7.18
C GLY A 114 -14.49 9.70 -7.05
N THR A 115 -15.40 9.06 -7.78
CA THR A 115 -16.85 9.25 -7.60
C THR A 115 -17.40 8.36 -6.51
N ASP A 116 -16.69 7.28 -6.18
CA ASP A 116 -17.19 6.22 -5.33
C ASP A 116 -16.69 6.42 -3.90
N TRP A 117 -17.63 6.43 -2.96
CA TRP A 117 -17.36 6.52 -1.54
C TRP A 117 -17.57 5.15 -0.87
N PRO A 118 -16.50 4.48 -0.41
CA PRO A 118 -16.59 3.13 0.15
C PRO A 118 -17.03 3.15 1.62
N ALA A 119 -18.21 3.71 1.92
CA ALA A 119 -18.75 3.82 3.29
C ALA A 119 -18.78 2.47 4.02
N GLU A 120 -19.25 1.43 3.34
CA GLU A 120 -19.43 0.09 3.92
C GLU A 120 -18.14 -0.54 4.44
N VAL A 121 -16.98 -0.18 3.87
CA VAL A 121 -15.68 -0.69 4.31
C VAL A 121 -15.10 0.17 5.44
N LEU A 122 -15.36 1.48 5.42
CA LEU A 122 -14.84 2.43 6.41
C LEU A 122 -15.63 2.44 7.73
N GLU A 123 -16.90 2.03 7.69
CA GLU A 123 -17.80 2.02 8.85
C GLU A 123 -17.86 0.65 9.58
N GLN A 124 -16.97 -0.28 9.22
CA GLN A 124 -16.77 -1.56 9.94
C GLN A 124 -15.95 -1.38 11.22
#